data_AF-A0A0F9BHG6-F1
#
_entry.id   AF-A0A0F9BHG6-F1
#
_cell.length_a   1.000
_cell.length_b   1.000
_cell.length_c   1.000
_cell.angle_alpha   90.00
_cell.angle_beta   90.00
_cell.angle_gamma   90.00
#
_symmetry.space_group_name_H-M   'P 1'
#
loop_
_entity.id
_entity.type
_entity.pdbx_description
1 polymer ?
#
loop_
_entity_poly.entity_id
_entity_poly.type
_entity_poly.pdbx_seq_one_letter_code
_entity_poly.pdbx_strand_id
1 'polypeptide(L)'
;MNIDSDKTIKDLIENSMKINSKAFNITRCILLGLLTFYKDGLQFRELKSLLGNISDGKLQSNLDFLLEMEYTKRIKIELDKKNIQVYMIGDPGKIEIKKILKWMEILKIVEGGKNEQ
;
A
#
# COMPACT_ATOMS: atom_id res chain seq x y z
N MET A 1 -22.35 19.64 -7.49
CA MET A 1 -21.86 18.63 -8.43
C MET A 1 -22.92 17.54 -8.43
N ASN A 2 -23.65 17.33 -9.53
CA ASN A 2 -24.69 16.32 -9.56
C ASN A 2 -24.01 14.95 -9.71
N ILE A 3 -23.91 14.20 -8.61
CA ILE A 3 -23.27 12.89 -8.60
C ILE A 3 -24.31 11.90 -9.12
N ASP A 4 -23.99 11.25 -10.24
CA ASP A 4 -24.76 10.08 -10.69
C ASP A 4 -24.48 8.93 -9.71
N SER A 5 -25.40 8.72 -8.77
CA SER A 5 -25.28 7.73 -7.70
C SER A 5 -25.12 6.32 -8.25
N ASP A 6 -25.88 5.95 -9.29
CA ASP A 6 -25.84 4.61 -9.88
C ASP A 6 -24.48 4.34 -10.53
N LYS A 7 -23.95 5.32 -11.27
CA LYS A 7 -22.60 5.24 -11.83
C LYS A 7 -21.53 5.15 -10.75
N THR A 8 -21.65 5.93 -9.68
CA THR A 8 -20.66 5.96 -8.58
C THR A 8 -20.62 4.63 -7.84
N ILE A 9 -21.77 4.04 -7.54
CA ILE A 9 -21.85 2.71 -6.90
C ILE A 9 -21.30 1.63 -7.83
N LYS A 10 -21.61 1.68 -9.12
CA LYS A 10 -21.03 0.76 -10.11
C LYS A 10 -19.50 0.87 -10.16
N ASP A 11 -18.97 2.09 -10.22
CA ASP A 11 -17.53 2.34 -10.22
C ASP A 11 -16.87 1.86 -8.92
N LEU A 12 -17.50 2.00 -7.76
CA LEU A 12 -17.00 1.48 -6.49
C LEU A 12 -16.79 -0.03 -6.54
N ILE A 13 -17.80 -0.77 -7.04
CA ILE A 13 -17.77 -2.23 -7.13
C ILE A 13 -16.73 -2.68 -8.17
N GLU A 14 -16.77 -2.13 -9.38
CA GLU A 14 -15.86 -2.54 -10.46
C GLU A 14 -14.39 -2.23 -10.17
N ASN A 15 -14.08 -1.11 -9.51
CA ASN A 15 -12.69 -0.79 -9.15
C ASN A 15 -12.21 -1.61 -7.95
N SER A 16 -13.09 -2.08 -7.06
CA SER A 16 -12.71 -3.00 -5.97
C SER A 16 -12.17 -4.32 -6.52
N MET A 17 -12.74 -4.83 -7.62
CA MET A 17 -12.33 -6.09 -8.26
C MET A 17 -10.96 -6.02 -8.93
N LYS A 18 -10.43 -4.81 -9.17
CA LYS A 18 -9.11 -4.61 -9.79
C LYS A 18 -7.98 -4.65 -8.77
N ILE A 19 -8.30 -4.49 -7.49
CA ILE A 19 -7.37 -4.55 -6.37
C ILE A 19 -7.10 -6.01 -6.01
N ASN A 20 -5.84 -6.34 -5.79
CA ASN A 20 -5.46 -7.57 -5.14
C ASN A 20 -5.88 -7.49 -3.66
N SER A 21 -6.99 -8.14 -3.31
CA SER A 21 -7.53 -8.17 -1.95
C SER A 21 -6.52 -8.67 -0.90
N LYS A 22 -5.54 -9.48 -1.29
CA LYS A 22 -4.47 -9.92 -0.38
C LYS A 22 -3.48 -8.80 -0.06
N ALA A 23 -3.28 -7.84 -0.97
CA ALA A 23 -2.50 -6.63 -0.72
C ALA A 23 -3.24 -5.66 0.23
N PHE A 24 -4.56 -5.74 0.23
CA PHE A 24 -5.46 -4.80 0.89
C PHE A 24 -5.63 -5.12 2.39
N ASN A 25 -4.58 -4.87 3.17
CA ASN A 25 -4.69 -4.71 4.62
C ASN A 25 -4.00 -3.43 5.04
N ILE A 26 -4.39 -2.86 6.19
CA ILE A 26 -3.89 -1.56 6.65
C ILE A 26 -2.36 -1.52 6.71
N THR A 27 -1.71 -2.55 7.28
CA THR A 27 -0.26 -2.61 7.41
C THR A 27 0.45 -2.62 6.04
N ARG A 28 -0.03 -3.42 5.08
CA ARG A 28 0.51 -3.50 3.72
C ARG A 28 0.30 -2.21 2.95
N CYS A 29 -0.88 -1.59 3.06
CA CYS A 29 -1.14 -0.28 2.46
C CYS A 29 -0.18 0.79 3.01
N ILE A 30 0.05 0.82 4.32
CA ILE A 30 1.03 1.75 4.92
C ILE A 30 2.44 1.45 4.41
N LEU A 31 2.87 0.18 4.40
CA LEU A 31 4.19 -0.20 3.88
C LEU A 31 4.40 0.23 2.42
N LEU A 32 3.41 -0.01 1.56
CA LEU A 32 3.46 0.44 0.16
C LEU A 32 3.47 1.98 0.05
N GLY A 33 2.72 2.67 0.90
CA GLY A 33 2.74 4.13 0.98
C GLY A 33 4.10 4.70 1.40
N LEU A 34 4.68 4.17 2.49
CA LEU A 34 6.00 4.54 2.98
C LEU A 34 7.08 4.30 1.90
N LEU A 35 7.08 3.12 1.28
CA LEU A 35 8.07 2.76 0.26
C LEU A 35 7.85 3.48 -1.08
N THR A 36 6.66 4.03 -1.32
CA THR A 36 6.41 4.97 -2.43
C THR A 36 7.00 6.35 -2.12
N PHE A 37 6.88 6.80 -0.86
CA PHE A 37 7.36 8.12 -0.41
C PHE A 37 8.89 8.16 -0.28
N TYR A 38 9.48 7.19 0.41
CA TYR A 38 10.93 7.07 0.61
C TYR A 38 11.57 6.32 -0.58
N LYS A 39 11.90 7.05 -1.64
CA LYS A 39 12.40 6.47 -2.91
C LYS A 39 13.70 5.69 -2.77
N ASP A 40 14.55 6.08 -1.82
CA ASP A 40 15.83 5.39 -1.53
C ASP A 40 15.63 4.09 -0.74
N GLY A 41 14.38 3.83 -0.32
CA GLY A 41 14.00 2.69 0.49
C GLY A 41 14.20 2.92 1.99
N LEU A 42 13.79 1.93 2.76
CA LEU A 42 13.88 1.94 4.22
C LEU A 42 14.42 0.60 4.74
N GLN A 43 15.18 0.65 5.81
CA GLN A 43 15.60 -0.52 6.57
C GLN A 43 14.44 -1.06 7.42
N PHE A 44 14.54 -2.32 7.82
CA PHE A 44 13.55 -2.96 8.70
C PHE A 44 13.31 -2.15 9.99
N ARG A 45 14.37 -1.62 10.60
CA ARG A 45 14.28 -0.83 11.84
C ARG A 45 13.56 0.51 11.62
N GLU A 46 13.78 1.15 10.48
CA GLU A 46 13.11 2.41 10.14
C GLU A 46 11.62 2.16 9.88
N LEU A 47 11.28 1.11 9.12
CA LEU A 47 9.90 0.68 8.92
C LEU A 47 9.18 0.38 10.24
N LYS A 48 9.84 -0.35 11.15
CA LYS A 48 9.31 -0.63 12.49
C LYS A 48 9.05 0.66 13.27
N SER A 49 10.02 1.58 13.27
CA SER A 49 9.90 2.86 13.95
C SER A 49 8.72 3.69 13.43
N LEU A 50 8.53 3.74 12.10
CA LEU A 50 7.44 4.48 11.46
C LEU A 50 6.06 3.83 11.70
N LEU A 51 6.00 2.50 11.76
CA LEU A 51 4.77 1.74 12.03
C LEU A 51 4.39 1.69 13.52
N GLY A 52 5.30 2.06 14.43
CA GLY A 52 5.07 2.07 15.86
C GLY A 52 4.99 0.66 16.47
N ASN A 53 3.89 0.34 17.15
CA ASN A 53 3.69 -0.88 17.96
C ASN A 53 3.50 -2.19 17.16
N ILE A 54 4.18 -2.34 16.03
CA ILE A 54 4.20 -3.58 15.26
C ILE A 54 5.27 -4.53 15.80
N SER A 55 4.91 -5.82 15.98
CA SER A 55 5.90 -6.85 16.34
C SER A 55 6.80 -7.19 15.15
N ASP A 56 8.02 -7.67 15.43
CA ASP A 56 8.96 -8.04 14.38
C ASP A 56 8.41 -9.13 13.47
N GLY A 57 7.75 -10.15 14.04
CA GLY A 57 7.11 -11.21 13.27
C GLY A 57 5.99 -10.69 12.36
N LYS A 58 5.18 -9.73 12.82
CA LYS A 58 4.12 -9.13 12.01
C LYS A 58 4.67 -8.26 10.90
N LEU A 59 5.71 -7.46 11.17
CA LEU A 59 6.39 -6.68 10.13
C LEU A 59 7.04 -7.58 9.09
N GLN A 60 7.80 -8.58 9.53
CA GLN A 60 8.49 -9.54 8.66
C GLN A 60 7.50 -10.29 7.77
N SER A 61 6.42 -10.84 8.34
CA SER A 61 5.39 -11.53 7.56
C SER A 61 4.72 -10.65 6.50
N ASN A 62 4.48 -9.36 6.80
CA ASN A 62 3.92 -8.45 5.80
C ASN A 62 4.95 -8.10 4.71
N LEU A 63 6.22 -7.90 5.07
CA LEU A 63 7.28 -7.65 4.09
C LEU A 63 7.53 -8.86 3.19
N ASP A 64 7.57 -10.08 3.74
CA ASP A 64 7.76 -11.29 2.96
C ASP A 64 6.62 -11.51 1.98
N PHE A 65 5.37 -11.27 2.41
CA PHE A 65 4.22 -11.28 1.51
C PHE A 65 4.36 -10.25 0.38
N LEU A 66 4.78 -9.02 0.70
CA LEU A 66 4.95 -7.97 -0.31
C LEU A 66 6.14 -8.24 -1.25
N LEU A 67 7.15 -8.98 -0.80
CA LEU A 67 8.27 -9.44 -1.62
C LEU A 67 7.85 -10.56 -2.57
N GLU A 68 7.09 -11.53 -2.08
CA GLU A 68 6.53 -12.63 -2.88
C GLU A 68 5.64 -12.11 -4.02
N MET A 69 4.89 -11.04 -3.76
CA MET A 69 4.06 -10.35 -4.75
C MET A 69 4.84 -9.40 -5.66
N GLU A 70 6.16 -9.27 -5.48
CA GLU A 70 7.02 -8.28 -6.16
C GLU A 70 6.59 -6.81 -5.97
N TYR A 71 5.72 -6.56 -4.99
CA TYR A 71 5.27 -5.20 -4.65
C TYR A 71 6.35 -4.41 -3.95
N THR A 72 7.26 -5.11 -3.29
CA THR A 72 8.49 -4.55 -2.77
C THR A 72 9.67 -5.37 -3.29
N LYS A 73 10.85 -4.78 -3.23
CA LYS A 73 12.13 -5.43 -3.50
C LYS A 73 13.06 -5.20 -2.33
N ARG A 74 13.94 -6.17 -2.07
CA ARG A 74 14.96 -6.09 -1.03
C ARG A 74 16.32 -6.00 -1.70
N ILE A 75 17.04 -4.92 -1.44
CA ILE A 75 18.41 -4.71 -1.91
C ILE A 75 19.39 -4.83 -0.75
N LYS A 76 20.56 -5.41 -1.02
CA LYS A 76 21.70 -5.35 -0.10
C LYS A 76 22.55 -4.17 -0.54
N ILE A 77 22.79 -3.26 0.39
CA ILE A 77 23.75 -2.16 0.22
C ILE A 77 24.91 -2.38 1.20
N GLU A 78 26.12 -2.10 0.76
CA GLU A 78 27.29 -2.08 1.64
C GLU A 78 27.54 -0.64 2.08
N LEU A 79 27.52 -0.41 3.39
CA LEU A 79 27.78 0.89 3.99
C LEU A 79 28.72 0.68 5.18
N ASP A 80 29.87 1.35 5.18
CA ASP A 80 30.91 1.18 6.21
C ASP A 80 31.30 -0.28 6.48
N LYS A 81 31.46 -1.08 5.41
CA LYS A 81 31.75 -2.53 5.45
C LYS A 81 30.66 -3.38 6.12
N LYS A 82 29.46 -2.83 6.32
CA LYS A 82 28.29 -3.54 6.82
C LYS A 82 27.29 -3.74 5.69
N ASN A 83 26.79 -4.97 5.58
CA ASN A 83 25.68 -5.31 4.70
C ASN A 83 24.36 -4.87 5.34
N ILE A 84 23.72 -3.87 4.76
CA ILE A 84 22.42 -3.36 5.19
C ILE A 84 21.36 -3.84 4.19
N GLN A 85 20.22 -4.28 4.71
CA GLN A 85 19.06 -4.63 3.89
C GLN A 85 18.10 -3.45 3.83
N VAL A 86 17.83 -2.98 2.62
CA VAL A 86 16.88 -1.90 2.35
C VAL A 86 15.72 -2.44 1.52
N TYR A 87 14.51 -2.10 1.93
CA TYR A 87 13.28 -2.40 1.21
C TYR A 87 12.89 -1.20 0.36
N MET A 88 12.52 -1.44 -0.89
CA MET A 88 12.04 -0.42 -1.81
C MET A 88 10.74 -0.88 -2.47
N ILE A 89 9.95 0.05 -3.01
CA ILE A 89 8.79 -0.31 -3.82
C ILE A 89 9.23 -0.97 -5.14
N GLY A 90 8.59 -2.09 -5.49
CA GLY A 90 8.68 -2.71 -6.80
C GLY A 90 7.70 -2.07 -7.80
N ASP A 91 7.92 -2.26 -9.10
CA ASP A 91 7.02 -1.70 -10.11
C ASP A 91 5.58 -2.26 -10.04
N PRO A 92 5.37 -3.57 -9.77
CA PRO A 92 4.04 -4.09 -9.47
C PRO A 92 3.37 -3.41 -8.27
N GLY A 93 4.16 -3.06 -7.23
CA GLY A 93 3.66 -2.36 -6.04
C GLY A 93 3.22 -0.94 -6.33
N LYS A 94 3.94 -0.22 -7.21
CA LYS A 94 3.55 1.12 -7.69
C LYS A 94 2.22 1.08 -8.45
N ILE A 95 1.96 0.02 -9.20
CA ILE A 95 0.71 -0.17 -9.91
C ILE A 95 -0.41 -0.45 -8.91
N GLU A 96 -0.15 -1.33 -7.94
CA GLU A 96 -1.16 -1.76 -6.98
C GLU A 96 -1.59 -0.63 -6.04
N ILE A 97 -0.65 0.16 -5.49
CA ILE A 97 -0.99 1.31 -4.65
C ILE A 97 -1.86 2.34 -5.41
N LYS A 98 -1.64 2.55 -6.72
CA LYS A 98 -2.48 3.44 -7.53
C LYS A 98 -3.91 2.96 -7.64
N LYS A 99 -4.13 1.65 -7.80
CA LYS A 99 -5.48 1.07 -7.83
C LYS A 99 -6.19 1.24 -6.49
N ILE A 100 -5.46 0.99 -5.39
CA ILE A 100 -5.95 1.18 -4.03
C ILE A 100 -6.38 2.63 -3.80
N LEU A 101 -5.51 3.59 -4.15
CA LEU A 101 -5.81 5.03 -3.99
C LEU A 101 -7.02 5.45 -4.84
N LYS A 102 -7.08 5.02 -6.10
CA LYS A 102 -8.24 5.30 -6.96
C LYS A 102 -9.55 4.76 -6.37
N TRP A 103 -9.52 3.57 -5.77
CA TRP A 103 -10.69 3.02 -5.12
C TRP A 103 -11.06 3.79 -3.84
N MET A 104 -10.07 4.23 -3.05
CA MET A 104 -10.30 5.07 -1.87
C MET A 104 -10.89 6.45 -2.25
N GLU A 105 -10.51 7.02 -3.38
CA GLU A 105 -11.11 8.26 -3.91
C GLU A 105 -12.60 8.08 -4.22
N ILE A 106 -12.99 6.96 -4.84
CA ILE A 106 -14.40 6.63 -5.09
C ILE A 106 -15.13 6.42 -3.77
N LEU A 107 -14.53 5.70 -2.81
CA LEU A 107 -15.10 5.48 -1.49
C LEU A 107 -15.36 6.80 -0.74
N LYS A 108 -14.46 7.78 -0.87
CA LYS A 108 -14.64 9.13 -0.33
C LYS A 108 -15.81 9.88 -0.97
N ILE A 109 -16.01 9.73 -2.28
CA ILE A 109 -17.17 10.31 -2.98
C ILE A 109 -18.47 9.70 -2.45
N VAL A 110 -18.49 8.39 -2.21
CA VAL A 110 -19.65 7.67 -1.64
C VAL A 110 -19.97 8.15 -0.22
N GLU A 111 -18.96 8.37 0.64
CA GLU A 111 -19.18 8.90 1.99
C GLU A 111 -19.74 10.33 1.97
N GLY A 112 -19.24 11.19 1.07
CA GLY A 112 -19.72 12.55 0.90
C GLY A 112 -21.06 12.67 0.15
N GLY A 113 -21.49 11.63 -0.54
CA GLY A 113 -22.77 11.53 -1.24
C GLY A 113 -23.89 11.20 -0.26
N LYS A 114 -24.57 12.22 0.27
CA LYS A 114 -25.81 11.99 1.02
C LYS A 114 -26.84 11.35 0.08
N ASN A 115 -27.35 10.18 0.45
CA ASN A 115 -28.65 9.73 -0.05
C ASN A 115 -29.69 10.68 0.55
N GLU A 116 -30.12 11.68 -0.22
CA GLU A 116 -31.40 12.34 0.05
C GLU A 116 -32.48 11.28 -0.21
N GLN A 117 -32.97 10.68 0.88
CA GLN A 117 -34.18 9.85 0.88
C GLN A 117 -35.40 10.72 0.57
#